data_AF-A0AAD5CDT3-F1
#
_entry.id   AF-A0AAD5CDT3-F1
#
_cell.length_a   1.000
_cell.length_b   1.000
_cell.length_c   1.000
_cell.angle_alpha   90.00
_cell.angle_beta   90.00
_cell.angle_gamma   90.00
#
_symmetry.space_group_name_H-M   'P 1'
#
loop_
_entity.id
_entity.type
_entity.pdbx_description
1 polymer ?
#
loop_
_entity_poly.entity_id
_entity_poly.type
_entity_poly.pdbx_seq_one_letter_code
_entity_poly.pdbx_strand_id
1 'polypeptide(L)'
;MFSLCEVRGLTNYPNGHSLAHEFTSFKKDNLLVGRIPIDNNLVYWFCTQPYNLKDERIWKDPDVIQHNTLELLSNYPQEIQEMIKTTDMKSLSFKRLRYRAPWHLLMGTFSRGTVIVAGDAKHVMGPFLGQGGSAALEDAVVLARNIAQLGLNHVEEAFNRFVRQRRIRVLRVSLQTYFIGMLSSNSSRLKKFICILLVILLFRNQKSHMDYDCGTL
;
A
#
# COMPACT_ATOMS: atom_id res chain seq x y z
N MET A 1 -4.29 16.38 -1.66
CA MET A 1 -3.91 15.03 -1.17
C MET A 1 -5.18 14.33 -0.74
N PHE A 2 -5.37 13.05 -1.12
CA PHE A 2 -6.55 12.31 -0.67
C PHE A 2 -6.43 11.92 0.80
N SER A 3 -7.57 11.82 1.48
CA SER A 3 -7.65 11.52 2.91
C SER A 3 -8.40 10.21 3.07
N LEU A 4 -7.68 9.15 3.38
CA LEU A 4 -8.20 7.80 3.57
C LEU A 4 -7.75 7.27 4.92
N CYS A 5 -8.55 6.40 5.52
CA CYS A 5 -8.16 5.57 6.65
C CYS A 5 -8.48 4.12 6.33
N GLU A 6 -7.86 3.22 7.10
CA GLU A 6 -7.96 1.79 6.91
C GLU A 6 -8.12 1.12 8.27
N VAL A 7 -9.12 0.25 8.36
CA VAL A 7 -9.18 -0.79 9.37
C VAL A 7 -8.58 -2.05 8.78
N ARG A 8 -7.79 -2.78 9.55
CA ARG A 8 -7.29 -4.09 9.15
C ARG A 8 -7.20 -5.01 10.35
N GLY A 9 -7.28 -6.31 10.07
CA GLY A 9 -7.24 -7.36 11.06
C GLY A 9 -6.90 -8.70 10.45
N LEU A 10 -6.72 -9.67 11.33
CA LEU A 10 -6.57 -11.08 11.03
C LEU A 10 -7.78 -11.82 11.58
N THR A 11 -8.25 -12.81 10.84
CA THR A 11 -9.30 -13.72 11.30
C THR A 11 -8.76 -15.13 11.23
N ASN A 12 -8.83 -15.84 12.37
CA ASN A 12 -8.43 -17.23 12.47
C ASN A 12 -9.69 -18.11 12.39
N TYR A 13 -9.65 -19.10 11.51
CA TYR A 13 -10.65 -20.13 11.30
C TYR A 13 -10.04 -21.45 11.82
N PRO A 14 -10.32 -21.87 13.07
CA PRO A 14 -9.67 -23.04 13.67
C PRO A 14 -9.91 -24.34 12.90
N ASN A 15 -11.06 -24.44 12.21
CA ASN A 15 -11.44 -25.59 11.40
C ASN A 15 -11.10 -25.41 9.90
N GLY A 16 -10.30 -24.40 9.57
CA GLY A 16 -10.00 -23.97 8.21
C GLY A 16 -11.13 -23.16 7.55
N HIS A 17 -10.85 -22.61 6.38
CA HIS A 17 -11.81 -21.85 5.56
C HIS A 17 -11.87 -22.35 4.11
N SER A 18 -12.98 -22.11 3.42
CA SER A 18 -13.16 -22.48 2.01
C SER A 18 -12.76 -21.39 1.01
N LEU A 19 -12.10 -20.33 1.47
CA LEU A 19 -11.70 -19.20 0.63
C LEU A 19 -10.57 -19.62 -0.32
N ALA A 20 -10.66 -19.21 -1.59
CA ALA A 20 -9.58 -19.38 -2.54
C ALA A 20 -8.35 -18.56 -2.11
N HIS A 21 -7.14 -19.12 -2.30
CA HIS A 21 -5.85 -18.48 -2.01
C HIS A 21 -5.51 -17.36 -3.02
N GLU A 22 -6.39 -16.37 -3.11
CA GLU A 22 -6.28 -15.22 -3.99
C GLU A 22 -6.68 -13.93 -3.25
N PHE A 23 -6.16 -12.80 -3.74
CA PHE A 23 -6.64 -11.50 -3.28
C PHE A 23 -8.03 -11.24 -3.84
N THR A 24 -9.02 -11.09 -2.95
CA THR A 24 -10.37 -10.68 -3.31
C THR A 24 -10.65 -9.28 -2.78
N SER A 25 -11.30 -8.43 -3.58
CA SER A 25 -11.76 -7.13 -3.11
C SER A 25 -13.18 -6.80 -3.56
N PHE A 26 -13.89 -6.07 -2.70
CA PHE A 26 -15.26 -5.64 -2.87
C PHE A 26 -15.29 -4.12 -2.71
N LYS A 27 -15.74 -3.43 -3.75
CA LYS A 27 -15.88 -1.97 -3.72
C LYS A 27 -17.35 -1.60 -3.82
N LYS A 28 -17.86 -0.90 -2.81
CA LYS A 28 -19.21 -0.31 -2.80
C LYS A 28 -19.09 1.14 -2.35
N ASP A 29 -19.60 2.05 -3.17
CA ASP A 29 -19.47 3.50 -2.97
C ASP A 29 -18.00 3.93 -2.81
N ASN A 30 -17.62 4.44 -1.64
CA ASN A 30 -16.25 4.81 -1.31
C ASN A 30 -15.59 3.85 -0.30
N LEU A 31 -16.25 2.73 0.02
CA LEU A 31 -15.68 1.67 0.85
C LEU A 31 -15.03 0.61 -0.04
N LEU A 32 -13.83 0.21 0.33
CA LEU A 32 -13.12 -0.91 -0.27
C LEU A 32 -12.80 -1.92 0.82
N VAL A 33 -13.39 -3.11 0.72
CA VAL A 33 -13.04 -4.24 1.58
C VAL A 33 -12.19 -5.20 0.77
N GLY A 34 -11.07 -5.64 1.33
CA GLY A 34 -10.22 -6.65 0.71
C GLY A 34 -9.88 -7.75 1.70
N ARG A 35 -9.60 -8.94 1.18
CA ARG A 35 -9.12 -10.09 1.94
C ARG A 35 -8.06 -10.87 1.19
N ILE A 36 -7.15 -11.46 1.93
CA ILE A 36 -6.05 -12.30 1.46
C ILE A 36 -5.93 -13.47 2.45
N PRO A 37 -6.33 -14.68 2.07
CA PRO A 37 -5.94 -15.88 2.79
C PRO A 37 -4.42 -16.00 2.85
N ILE A 38 -3.87 -16.14 4.06
CA ILE A 38 -2.44 -16.31 4.30
C ILE A 38 -2.10 -17.80 4.30
N ASP A 39 -2.92 -18.60 4.97
CA ASP A 39 -2.85 -20.05 5.03
C ASP A 39 -4.27 -20.64 5.11
N ASN A 40 -4.43 -21.93 5.41
CA ASN A 40 -5.73 -22.59 5.44
C ASN A 40 -6.67 -22.11 6.56
N ASN A 41 -6.12 -21.42 7.56
CA ASN A 41 -6.80 -21.03 8.79
C ASN A 41 -6.77 -19.51 8.98
N LEU A 42 -5.79 -18.80 8.45
CA LEU A 42 -5.58 -17.38 8.71
C LEU A 42 -5.90 -16.52 7.49
N VAL A 43 -6.76 -15.53 7.69
CA VAL A 43 -7.15 -14.56 6.66
C VAL A 43 -6.78 -13.15 7.10
N TYR A 44 -6.01 -12.44 6.29
CA TYR A 44 -5.84 -11.00 6.42
C TYR A 44 -6.98 -10.27 5.71
N TRP A 45 -7.52 -9.25 6.36
CA TRP A 45 -8.55 -8.40 5.75
C TRP A 45 -8.33 -6.94 6.09
N PHE A 46 -8.88 -6.08 5.22
CA PHE A 46 -8.88 -4.64 5.43
C PHE A 46 -10.17 -4.00 4.91
N CYS A 47 -10.49 -2.84 5.47
CA CYS A 47 -11.55 -1.95 5.04
C CYS A 47 -10.99 -0.54 4.92
N THR A 48 -10.81 -0.06 3.70
CA THR A 48 -10.41 1.31 3.39
C THR A 48 -11.63 2.19 3.22
N GLN A 49 -11.62 3.38 3.84
CA GLN A 49 -12.71 4.34 3.79
C GLN A 49 -12.20 5.79 3.70
N PRO A 50 -13.02 6.76 3.25
CA PRO A 50 -12.69 8.18 3.31
C PRO A 50 -12.48 8.64 4.74
N TYR A 51 -11.38 9.35 4.99
CA TYR A 51 -11.14 10.00 6.28
C TYR A 51 -11.57 11.46 6.21
N ASN A 52 -12.62 11.82 6.95
CA ASN A 52 -13.04 13.20 7.07
C ASN A 52 -12.10 13.94 8.05
N LEU A 53 -11.57 15.10 7.66
CA LEU A 53 -10.59 15.84 8.48
C LEU A 53 -11.21 16.47 9.73
N LYS A 54 -12.53 16.64 9.76
CA LYS A 54 -13.28 17.07 10.95
C LYS A 54 -13.64 15.89 11.86
N ASP A 55 -13.27 14.70 11.44
CA ASP A 55 -13.54 13.46 12.14
C ASP A 55 -12.40 13.18 13.12
N GLU A 56 -12.63 13.47 14.39
CA GLU A 56 -11.68 13.19 15.46
C GLU A 56 -11.52 11.70 15.76
N ARG A 57 -12.23 10.82 15.02
CA ARG A 57 -12.14 9.36 15.16
C ARG A 57 -10.70 8.89 14.97
N ILE A 58 -10.03 8.65 16.10
CA ILE A 58 -8.87 7.77 16.22
C ILE A 58 -9.38 6.59 17.03
N TRP A 59 -9.98 5.61 16.37
CA TRP A 59 -10.36 4.38 17.04
C TRP A 59 -9.09 3.66 17.49
N LYS A 60 -8.92 3.53 18.80
CA LYS A 60 -7.80 2.81 19.41
C LYS A 60 -8.25 1.51 20.06
N ASP A 61 -9.45 1.52 20.63
CA ASP A 61 -10.07 0.37 21.27
C ASP A 61 -10.52 -0.63 20.19
N PRO A 62 -10.03 -1.88 20.23
CA PRO A 62 -10.44 -2.94 19.30
C PRO A 62 -11.94 -3.17 19.22
N ASP A 63 -12.67 -3.10 20.34
CA ASP A 63 -14.12 -3.30 20.38
C ASP A 63 -14.84 -2.19 19.60
N VAL A 64 -14.39 -0.95 19.79
CA VAL A 64 -14.88 0.22 19.03
C VAL A 64 -14.55 0.08 17.55
N ILE A 65 -13.33 -0.34 17.20
CA ILE A 65 -12.92 -0.57 15.81
C ILE A 65 -13.84 -1.61 15.16
N GLN A 66 -14.03 -2.77 15.80
CA GLN A 66 -14.85 -3.86 15.26
C GLN A 66 -16.30 -3.43 15.09
N HIS A 67 -16.91 -2.86 16.13
CA HIS A 67 -18.30 -2.44 16.13
C HIS A 67 -18.60 -1.44 15.01
N ASN A 68 -17.81 -0.35 14.92
CA ASN A 68 -18.01 0.66 13.88
C ASN A 68 -17.74 0.09 12.48
N THR A 69 -16.77 -0.83 12.35
CA THR A 69 -16.50 -1.48 11.04
C THR A 69 -17.68 -2.33 10.60
N LEU A 70 -18.31 -3.08 11.52
CA LEU A 70 -19.51 -3.86 11.22
C LEU A 70 -20.71 -2.99 10.87
N GLU A 71 -20.89 -1.86 11.55
CA GLU A 71 -21.95 -0.88 11.22
C GLU A 71 -21.78 -0.36 9.79
N LEU A 72 -20.56 0.06 9.42
CA LEU A 72 -20.21 0.51 8.08
C LEU A 72 -20.45 -0.54 7.00
N LEU A 73 -20.29 -1.82 7.35
CA LEU A 73 -20.40 -2.96 6.44
C LEU A 73 -21.70 -3.75 6.61
N SER A 74 -22.70 -3.18 7.27
CA SER A 74 -24.02 -3.79 7.51
C SER A 74 -24.72 -4.30 6.23
N ASN A 75 -24.45 -3.65 5.10
CA ASN A 75 -25.02 -3.99 3.78
C ASN A 75 -24.05 -4.80 2.88
N TYR A 76 -22.98 -5.37 3.44
CA TYR A 76 -22.06 -6.29 2.74
C TYR A 76 -22.46 -7.76 2.98
N PRO A 77 -21.99 -8.70 2.15
CA PRO A 77 -22.28 -10.12 2.32
C PRO A 77 -22.00 -10.62 3.74
N GLN A 78 -22.84 -11.53 4.24
CA GLN A 78 -22.76 -12.05 5.61
C GLN A 78 -21.37 -12.64 5.93
N GLU A 79 -20.73 -13.30 4.97
CA GLU A 79 -19.38 -13.84 5.06
C GLU A 79 -18.33 -12.78 5.48
N ILE A 80 -18.44 -11.55 4.95
CA ILE A 80 -17.55 -10.43 5.31
C ILE A 80 -17.81 -9.98 6.74
N GLN A 81 -19.09 -9.90 7.12
CA GLN A 81 -19.47 -9.51 8.48
C GLN A 81 -19.01 -10.55 9.50
N GLU A 82 -19.15 -11.83 9.20
CA GLU A 82 -18.70 -12.95 10.06
C GLU A 82 -17.18 -12.98 10.22
N MET A 83 -16.44 -12.76 9.13
CA MET A 83 -14.98 -12.62 9.16
C MET A 83 -14.55 -11.52 10.13
N ILE A 84 -15.24 -10.37 10.12
CA ILE A 84 -14.92 -9.23 10.99
C ILE A 84 -15.38 -9.49 12.43
N LYS A 85 -16.55 -10.11 12.66
CA LYS A 85 -17.05 -10.51 13.99
C LYS A 85 -16.10 -11.48 14.70
N THR A 86 -15.44 -12.36 13.95
CA THR A 86 -14.54 -13.40 14.48
C THR A 86 -13.07 -13.02 14.40
N THR A 87 -12.75 -11.77 14.05
CA THR A 87 -11.38 -11.28 13.96
C THR A 87 -10.66 -11.36 15.31
N ASP A 88 -9.35 -11.60 15.28
CA ASP A 88 -8.51 -11.48 16.46
C ASP A 88 -8.43 -10.02 16.88
N MET A 89 -9.05 -9.70 18.03
CA MET A 89 -9.10 -8.35 18.59
C MET A 89 -7.71 -7.75 18.83
N LYS A 90 -6.67 -8.57 19.04
CA LYS A 90 -5.29 -8.08 19.20
C LYS A 90 -4.67 -7.63 17.87
N SER A 91 -5.18 -8.12 16.75
CA SER A 91 -4.70 -7.77 15.40
C SER A 91 -5.38 -6.53 14.83
N LEU A 92 -6.53 -6.14 15.38
CA LEU A 92 -7.32 -5.01 14.88
C LEU A 92 -6.56 -3.70 15.00
N SER A 93 -6.52 -2.96 13.89
CA SER A 93 -5.94 -1.63 13.88
C SER A 93 -6.69 -0.70 12.94
N PHE A 94 -6.89 0.53 13.39
CA PHE A 94 -7.36 1.65 12.57
C PHE A 94 -6.22 2.63 12.37
N LYS A 95 -5.90 2.95 11.11
CA LYS A 95 -4.82 3.87 10.76
C LYS A 95 -5.26 4.85 9.69
N ARG A 96 -4.89 6.10 9.85
CA ARG A 96 -4.96 7.09 8.77
C ARG A 96 -3.86 6.80 7.76
N LEU A 97 -4.21 6.68 6.49
CA LEU A 97 -3.25 6.49 5.42
C LEU A 97 -2.58 7.85 5.13
N ARG A 98 -1.27 7.89 5.35
CA ARG A 98 -0.43 9.04 5.01
C ARG A 98 0.34 8.75 3.74
N TYR A 99 0.55 9.79 2.96
CA TYR A 99 1.17 9.68 1.66
C TYR A 99 2.12 10.86 1.41
N ARG A 100 3.19 10.63 0.65
CA ARG A 100 4.07 11.67 0.15
C ARG A 100 3.94 11.75 -1.36
N ALA A 101 3.69 12.96 -1.86
CA ALA A 101 3.48 13.18 -3.28
C ALA A 101 4.62 12.64 -4.16
N PRO A 102 4.31 11.97 -5.29
CA PRO A 102 5.30 11.21 -6.04
C PRO A 102 6.32 12.13 -6.73
N TRP A 103 5.94 13.36 -7.07
CA TRP A 103 6.85 14.35 -7.67
C TRP A 103 8.02 14.74 -6.74
N HIS A 104 7.93 14.49 -5.43
CA HIS A 104 9.07 14.66 -4.53
C HIS A 104 10.21 13.66 -4.85
N LEU A 105 9.91 12.54 -5.50
CA LEU A 105 10.93 11.55 -5.91
C LEU A 105 11.72 12.01 -7.14
N LEU A 106 11.16 12.93 -7.94
CA LEU A 106 11.87 13.52 -9.10
C LEU A 106 12.97 14.48 -8.64
N MET A 107 12.65 15.36 -7.70
CA MET A 107 13.53 16.45 -7.27
C MET A 107 14.26 16.18 -5.96
N GLY A 108 13.79 15.22 -5.16
CA GLY A 108 14.31 15.00 -3.82
C GLY A 108 15.61 14.21 -3.80
N THR A 109 16.58 14.70 -3.04
CA THR A 109 17.88 14.05 -2.78
C THR A 109 17.71 12.70 -2.08
N PHE A 110 18.36 11.65 -2.60
CA PHE A 110 18.37 10.31 -2.01
C PHE A 110 19.60 10.08 -1.13
N SER A 111 20.76 10.61 -1.54
CA SER A 111 22.05 10.48 -0.86
C SER A 111 22.73 11.82 -0.65
N ARG A 112 23.58 11.90 0.38
CA ARG A 112 24.52 13.00 0.59
C ARG A 112 25.81 12.42 1.17
N GLY A 113 26.91 12.50 0.42
CA GLY A 113 28.17 11.84 0.79
C GLY A 113 27.96 10.34 1.02
N THR A 114 28.31 9.87 2.21
CA THR A 114 28.24 8.46 2.62
C THR A 114 26.92 8.07 3.29
N VAL A 115 25.86 8.88 3.14
CA VAL A 115 24.52 8.57 3.67
C VAL A 115 23.52 8.43 2.51
N ILE A 116 22.69 7.38 2.54
CA ILE A 116 21.62 7.09 1.58
C ILE A 116 20.30 6.82 2.31
N VAL A 117 19.17 7.20 1.72
CA VAL A 117 17.82 6.88 2.21
C VAL A 117 17.09 6.00 1.20
N ALA A 118 16.53 4.89 1.68
CA ALA A 118 15.78 3.90 0.91
C ALA A 118 14.49 3.47 1.65
N GLY A 119 13.64 2.68 0.99
CA GLY A 119 12.37 2.23 1.57
C GLY A 119 11.41 3.38 1.87
N ASP A 120 10.50 3.17 2.83
CA ASP A 120 9.47 4.15 3.21
C ASP A 120 10.06 5.51 3.64
N ALA A 121 11.25 5.51 4.24
CA ALA A 121 11.95 6.75 4.61
C ALA A 121 12.14 7.68 3.40
N LYS A 122 12.30 7.10 2.20
CA LYS A 122 12.42 7.85 0.96
C LYS A 122 11.11 7.90 0.16
N HIS A 123 10.46 6.77 -0.04
CA HIS A 123 9.39 6.61 -1.02
C HIS A 123 8.09 6.04 -0.45
N VAL A 124 7.74 6.40 0.80
CA VAL A 124 6.43 6.08 1.38
C VAL A 124 5.29 6.30 0.38
N MET A 125 4.49 5.25 0.19
CA MET A 125 3.39 5.22 -0.77
C MET A 125 2.16 4.56 -0.14
N GLY A 126 0.99 4.79 -0.73
CA GLY A 126 -0.24 4.11 -0.30
C GLY A 126 -0.17 2.59 -0.47
N PRO A 127 -0.96 1.82 0.30
CA PRO A 127 -0.91 0.35 0.26
C PRO A 127 -1.66 -0.25 -0.95
N PHE A 128 -2.26 0.55 -1.83
CA PHE A 128 -3.24 0.08 -2.83
C PHE A 128 -2.72 -0.92 -3.86
N LEU A 129 -1.40 -1.00 -4.06
CA LEU A 129 -0.77 -2.01 -4.92
C LEU A 129 -0.02 -3.10 -4.13
N GLY A 130 0.08 -2.98 -2.80
CA GLY A 130 0.89 -3.88 -1.98
C GLY A 130 2.40 -3.79 -2.24
N GLN A 131 2.88 -2.76 -2.95
CA GLN A 131 4.26 -2.71 -3.47
C GLN A 131 5.29 -1.99 -2.59
N GLY A 132 4.89 -1.35 -1.49
CA GLY A 132 5.84 -0.60 -0.64
C GLY A 132 6.96 -1.49 -0.09
N GLY A 133 6.59 -2.65 0.45
CA GLY A 133 7.53 -3.64 0.97
C GLY A 133 8.43 -4.21 -0.13
N SER A 134 7.85 -4.69 -1.23
CA SER A 134 8.60 -5.22 -2.38
C SER A 134 9.59 -4.19 -2.94
N ALA A 135 9.17 -2.92 -3.09
CA ALA A 135 10.04 -1.85 -3.56
C ALA A 135 11.21 -1.56 -2.60
N ALA A 136 11.02 -1.73 -1.29
CA ALA A 136 12.09 -1.62 -0.30
C ALA A 136 13.07 -2.80 -0.36
N LEU A 137 12.58 -4.02 -0.62
CA LEU A 137 13.45 -5.18 -0.84
C LEU A 137 14.25 -5.05 -2.14
N GLU A 138 13.61 -4.59 -3.22
CA GLU A 138 14.29 -4.25 -4.47
C GLU A 138 15.41 -3.20 -4.24
N ASP A 139 15.15 -2.20 -3.38
CA ASP A 139 16.18 -1.22 -3.01
C ASP A 139 17.36 -1.87 -2.30
N ALA A 140 17.11 -2.79 -1.37
CA ALA A 140 18.17 -3.49 -0.63
C ALA A 140 19.08 -4.28 -1.57
N VAL A 141 18.50 -5.06 -2.49
CA VAL A 141 19.25 -5.84 -3.50
C VAL A 141 20.10 -4.91 -4.38
N VAL A 142 19.48 -3.87 -4.93
CA VAL A 142 20.17 -2.96 -5.84
C VAL A 142 21.27 -2.16 -5.12
N LEU A 143 21.02 -1.72 -3.89
CA LEU A 143 22.00 -0.99 -3.09
C LEU A 143 23.20 -1.87 -2.77
N ALA A 144 22.96 -3.06 -2.22
CA ALA A 144 24.03 -3.99 -1.83
C ALA A 144 24.91 -4.39 -3.02
N ARG A 145 24.31 -4.70 -4.18
CA ARG A 145 25.05 -5.00 -5.42
C ARG A 145 25.92 -3.83 -5.87
N ASN A 146 25.41 -2.59 -5.85
CA ASN A 146 26.21 -1.43 -6.26
C ASN A 146 27.40 -1.20 -5.32
N ILE A 147 27.22 -1.39 -4.01
CA ILE A 147 28.31 -1.30 -3.03
C ILE A 147 29.33 -2.42 -3.26
N ALA A 148 28.88 -3.66 -3.47
CA ALA A 148 29.75 -4.81 -3.71
C ALA A 148 30.63 -4.63 -4.97
N GLN A 149 30.06 -4.06 -6.05
CA GLN A 149 30.78 -3.86 -7.31
C GLN A 149 31.81 -2.73 -7.28
N LEU A 150 31.55 -1.65 -6.55
CA LEU A 150 32.42 -0.46 -6.51
C LEU A 150 33.36 -0.41 -5.30
N GLY A 151 33.02 -1.17 -4.25
CA GLY A 151 33.75 -1.19 -2.98
C GLY A 151 33.45 0.00 -2.08
N LEU A 152 33.83 -0.13 -0.81
CA LEU A 152 33.57 0.88 0.23
C LEU A 152 34.28 2.21 -0.01
N ASN A 153 35.42 2.20 -0.72
CA ASN A 153 36.18 3.40 -1.08
C ASN A 153 35.45 4.28 -2.10
N HIS A 154 34.44 3.75 -2.81
CA HIS A 154 33.65 4.46 -3.82
C HIS A 154 32.14 4.45 -3.48
N VAL A 155 31.81 4.45 -2.17
CA VAL A 155 30.42 4.30 -1.71
C VAL A 155 29.48 5.39 -2.24
N GLU A 156 29.95 6.62 -2.41
CA GLU A 156 29.13 7.70 -2.96
C GLU A 156 28.79 7.45 -4.44
N GLU A 157 29.73 6.90 -5.22
CA GLU A 157 29.44 6.48 -6.60
C GLU A 157 28.43 5.32 -6.62
N ALA A 158 28.57 4.36 -5.71
CA ALA A 158 27.63 3.25 -5.55
C ALA A 158 26.21 3.74 -5.25
N PHE A 159 26.07 4.72 -4.37
CA PHE A 159 24.80 5.36 -4.06
C PHE A 159 24.22 6.09 -5.27
N ASN A 160 25.05 6.81 -6.02
CA ASN A 160 24.60 7.48 -7.24
C ASN A 160 24.10 6.48 -8.30
N ARG A 161 24.76 5.34 -8.47
CA ARG A 161 24.28 4.27 -9.37
C ARG A 161 22.98 3.64 -8.87
N PHE A 162 22.88 3.35 -7.58
CA PHE A 162 21.63 2.89 -6.94
C PHE A 162 20.47 3.86 -7.25
N VAL A 163 20.66 5.16 -7.01
CA VAL A 163 19.62 6.17 -7.24
C VAL A 163 19.19 6.22 -8.70
N ARG A 164 20.13 6.14 -9.65
CA ARG A 164 19.82 6.12 -11.09
C ARG A 164 18.94 4.92 -11.47
N GLN A 165 19.23 3.74 -10.91
CA GLN A 165 18.46 2.52 -11.18
C GLN A 165 17.07 2.55 -10.53
N ARG A 166 16.96 3.09 -9.31
CA ARG A 166 15.75 2.98 -8.49
C ARG A 166 14.76 4.13 -8.66
N ARG A 167 15.22 5.36 -8.93
CA ARG A 167 14.37 6.57 -8.89
C ARG A 167 13.11 6.44 -9.75
N ILE A 168 13.26 6.02 -11.01
CA ILE A 168 12.12 5.91 -11.93
C ILE A 168 11.18 4.77 -11.53
N ARG A 169 11.72 3.65 -11.04
CA ARG A 169 10.91 2.52 -10.56
C ARG A 169 10.04 2.91 -9.36
N VAL A 170 10.63 3.52 -8.34
CA VAL A 170 9.87 3.93 -7.13
C VAL A 170 8.90 5.07 -7.44
N LEU A 171 9.28 6.00 -8.33
CA LEU A 171 8.38 7.05 -8.81
C LEU A 171 7.15 6.47 -9.49
N ARG A 172 7.35 5.53 -10.43
CA ARG A 172 6.28 4.94 -11.24
C ARG A 172 5.25 4.23 -10.36
N VAL A 173 5.70 3.41 -9.42
CA VAL A 173 4.80 2.71 -8.50
C VAL A 173 4.13 3.65 -7.50
N SER A 174 4.86 4.62 -6.94
CA SER A 174 4.26 5.63 -6.06
C SER A 174 3.19 6.45 -6.78
N LEU A 175 3.42 6.79 -8.05
CA LEU A 175 2.46 7.52 -8.90
C LEU A 175 1.22 6.67 -9.23
N GLN A 176 1.38 5.39 -9.54
CA GLN A 176 0.24 4.50 -9.80
C GLN A 176 -0.66 4.38 -8.56
N THR A 177 -0.04 4.11 -7.41
CA THR A 177 -0.69 4.09 -6.11
C THR A 177 -1.39 5.41 -5.80
N TYR A 178 -0.78 6.56 -6.11
CA TYR A 178 -1.41 7.86 -5.92
C TYR A 178 -2.72 7.99 -6.69
N PHE A 179 -2.74 7.60 -7.96
CA PHE A 179 -3.95 7.68 -8.77
C PHE A 179 -5.03 6.72 -8.25
N ILE A 180 -4.68 5.49 -7.88
CA ILE A 180 -5.63 4.52 -7.30
C ILE A 180 -6.24 5.05 -5.99
N GLY A 181 -5.42 5.63 -5.12
CA GLY A 181 -5.89 6.27 -3.88
C GLY A 181 -6.83 7.45 -4.16
N MET A 182 -6.54 8.25 -5.17
CA MET A 182 -7.40 9.37 -5.58
C MET A 182 -8.76 8.90 -6.10
N LEU A 183 -8.80 7.77 -6.84
CA LEU A 183 -10.06 7.15 -7.29
C LEU A 183 -10.90 6.57 -6.14
N SER A 184 -10.25 6.18 -5.06
CA SER A 184 -10.90 5.61 -3.86
C SER A 184 -11.34 6.68 -2.85
N SER A 185 -10.89 7.93 -3.04
CA SER A 185 -11.25 9.05 -2.17
C SER A 185 -12.56 9.74 -2.55
N ASN A 186 -13.06 10.60 -1.65
CA ASN A 186 -14.17 11.53 -1.88
C ASN A 186 -13.76 12.69 -2.82
N SER A 187 -13.44 12.34 -4.07
CA SER A 187 -13.10 13.28 -5.15
C SER A 187 -14.28 13.48 -6.11
N SER A 188 -14.33 14.66 -6.74
CA SER A 188 -15.37 14.97 -7.75
C SER A 188 -15.29 14.03 -8.96
N ARG A 189 -16.42 13.84 -9.65
CA ARG A 189 -16.50 12.98 -10.86
C ARG A 189 -15.49 13.38 -11.92
N LEU A 190 -15.28 14.68 -12.13
CA LEU A 190 -14.30 15.21 -13.07
C LEU A 190 -12.87 14.79 -12.69
N LYS A 191 -12.49 14.91 -11.40
CA LYS A 191 -11.17 14.46 -10.92
C LYS A 191 -10.99 12.95 -11.10
N LYS A 192 -12.02 12.16 -10.80
CA LYS A 192 -11.99 10.71 -11.02
C LYS A 192 -11.82 10.37 -12.50
N PHE A 193 -12.53 11.06 -13.39
CA PHE A 193 -12.41 10.88 -14.85
C PHE A 193 -11.01 11.19 -15.36
N ILE A 194 -10.44 12.36 -15.00
CA ILE A 194 -9.07 12.73 -15.35
C ILE A 194 -8.07 11.68 -14.83
N CYS A 195 -8.27 11.22 -13.59
CA CYS A 195 -7.42 10.20 -12.97
C CYS A 195 -7.48 8.87 -13.74
N ILE A 196 -8.67 8.42 -14.17
CA ILE A 196 -8.83 7.22 -15.00
C ILE A 196 -8.04 7.35 -16.31
N LEU A 197 -8.16 8.49 -17.01
CA LEU A 197 -7.42 8.73 -18.24
C LEU A 197 -5.91 8.68 -18.01
N LEU A 198 -5.41 9.31 -16.95
CA LEU A 198 -3.98 9.28 -16.60
C LEU A 198 -3.50 7.85 -16.27
N VAL A 199 -4.31 7.05 -15.57
CA VAL A 199 -3.98 5.65 -15.29
C VAL A 199 -3.87 4.84 -16.59
N ILE A 200 -4.83 4.97 -17.50
CA ILE A 200 -4.83 4.25 -18.78
C ILE A 200 -3.63 4.66 -19.65
N LEU A 201 -3.31 5.95 -19.70
CA LEU A 201 -2.21 6.48 -20.51
C LEU A 201 -0.83 6.09 -19.97
N LEU A 202 -0.61 6.23 -18.66
CA LEU A 202 0.71 6.02 -18.04
C LEU A 202 0.97 4.55 -17.67
N PHE A 203 -0.09 3.76 -17.47
CA PHE A 203 -0.03 2.38 -16.99
C PHE A 203 -0.88 1.45 -17.85
N ARG A 204 -0.62 1.43 -19.17
CA ARG A 204 -1.28 0.53 -20.14
C ARG A 204 -1.38 -0.92 -19.65
N ASN A 205 -0.27 -1.48 -19.14
CA ASN A 205 -0.29 -2.72 -18.38
C ASN A 205 -0.25 -2.39 -16.88
N GLN A 206 -1.42 -2.40 -16.24
CA GLN A 206 -1.54 -2.07 -14.81
C GLN A 206 -0.81 -3.06 -13.90
N LYS A 207 -0.55 -4.29 -14.37
CA LYS A 207 0.12 -5.38 -13.63
C LYS A 207 1.64 -5.39 -13.81
N SER A 208 2.19 -4.60 -14.73
CA SER A 208 3.63 -4.57 -15.05
C SER A 208 4.56 -4.25 -13.86
N HIS A 209 4.03 -3.68 -12.78
CA HIS A 209 4.80 -3.45 -11.56
C HIS A 209 5.21 -4.74 -10.85
N MET A 210 4.47 -5.84 -11.05
CA MET A 210 4.76 -7.16 -10.48
C MET A 210 5.90 -7.88 -11.20
N ASP A 211 6.11 -7.59 -12.49
CA ASP A 211 7.10 -8.26 -13.33
C ASP A 211 8.46 -7.51 -13.32
N TYR A 212 8.72 -6.72 -12.28
CA TYR A 212 9.94 -5.92 -12.20
C TYR A 212 11.12 -6.78 -11.74
N ASP A 213 12.07 -6.98 -12.65
CA ASP A 213 13.36 -7.59 -12.33
C ASP A 213 14.33 -6.54 -11.75
N CYS A 214 14.69 -6.70 -10.47
CA CYS A 214 15.68 -5.85 -9.81
C CYS A 214 17.12 -6.38 -9.99
N GLY A 215 17.31 -7.51 -10.66
CA GLY A 215 18.56 -8.24 -10.80
C GLY A 215 18.87 -9.11 -9.59
N THR A 216 20.02 -9.78 -9.63
CA THR A 216 20.51 -10.63 -8.54
C THR A 216 21.40 -9.83 -7.58
N LEU A 217 21.52 -10.34 -6.34
CA LEU A 217 22.53 -9.91 -5.38
C LEU A 217 23.90 -10.50 -5.74
#